data_AF-A0A9P7XAJ7-F1
#
_entry.id   AF-A0A9P7XAJ7-F1
#
_cell.length_a   1.000
_cell.length_b   1.000
_cell.length_c   1.000
_cell.angle_alpha   90.00
_cell.angle_beta   90.00
_cell.angle_gamma   90.00
#
_symmetry.space_group_name_H-M   'P 1'
#
loop_
_entity.id
_entity.type
_entity.pdbx_description
1 polymer ?
#
loop_
_entity_poly.entity_id
_entity_poly.type
_entity_poly.pdbx_seq_one_letter_code
_entity_poly.pdbx_strand_id
1 'polypeptide(L)'
;MSTTVQAAAETVKGVVANAATAATSAISTATSIATGGSGAVPTGDETALGSQKDEKPLLNPHDEQAKEKLEKLLGERPERQELVEKNILKNSNVAPSLQAKQAELERSQLEDMLENKLQARPSPEELVKEGILQSTSIGLLNPQDEQAKEKLQKLLGERPERQELVEKNILKNSNVAPSLQAKQAELERSQLEDKLENKLQARPSPEELVKEGILQKDEIPNA
;
A
#
# COMPACT_ATOMS: atom_id res chain seq x y z
N MET A 1 -82.05 26.88 41.45
CA MET A 1 -82.04 26.96 39.97
C MET A 1 -80.70 26.34 39.55
N SER A 2 -80.57 25.01 39.53
CA SER A 2 -80.80 24.14 38.35
C SER A 2 -79.88 24.56 37.18
N THR A 3 -79.02 23.77 36.54
CA THR A 3 -78.99 22.34 36.12
C THR A 3 -77.66 22.19 35.32
N THR A 4 -76.79 21.17 35.49
CA THR A 4 -76.78 19.84 34.83
C THR A 4 -75.98 19.75 33.50
N VAL A 5 -74.98 18.84 33.45
CA VAL A 5 -74.57 17.93 32.32
C VAL A 5 -73.83 18.54 31.10
N GLN A 6 -72.63 18.12 30.66
CA GLN A 6 -72.10 16.81 30.18
C GLN A 6 -72.58 16.39 28.76
N ALA A 7 -71.68 16.41 27.75
CA ALA A 7 -71.67 15.59 26.52
C ALA A 7 -70.43 16.00 25.68
N ALA A 8 -69.44 15.16 25.33
CA ALA A 8 -69.45 13.93 24.52
C ALA A 8 -69.69 14.18 23.02
N ALA A 9 -68.63 14.08 22.21
CA ALA A 9 -68.71 13.67 20.81
C ALA A 9 -67.42 12.92 20.42
N GLU A 10 -67.65 11.68 20.06
CA GLU A 10 -66.75 10.59 19.75
C GLU A 10 -66.72 10.45 18.22
N THR A 11 -65.56 10.22 17.59
CA THR A 11 -65.51 9.60 16.26
C THR A 11 -64.20 8.83 16.10
N VAL A 12 -64.31 7.51 16.25
CA VAL A 12 -63.36 6.50 15.78
C VAL A 12 -64.08 5.70 14.69
N LYS A 13 -63.47 5.57 13.52
CA LYS A 13 -63.55 4.36 12.66
C LYS A 13 -62.75 4.54 11.37
N GLY A 14 -61.90 3.56 11.03
CA GLY A 14 -61.48 3.37 9.64
C GLY A 14 -60.15 2.66 9.42
N VAL A 15 -59.96 1.45 9.95
CA VAL A 15 -59.02 0.47 9.37
C VAL A 15 -59.76 -0.22 8.23
N VAL A 16 -59.20 -0.25 7.02
CA VAL A 16 -59.23 -1.40 6.11
C VAL A 16 -58.17 -1.24 5.01
N ALA A 17 -57.43 -2.34 4.80
CA ALA A 17 -56.55 -2.58 3.68
C ALA A 17 -57.31 -2.55 2.34
N ASN A 18 -56.62 -2.20 1.25
CA ASN A 18 -56.78 -2.94 0.01
C ASN A 18 -55.53 -2.88 -0.87
N ALA A 19 -55.21 -4.04 -1.42
CA ALA A 19 -54.11 -4.30 -2.32
C ALA A 19 -54.46 -3.97 -3.78
N ALA A 20 -53.42 -4.00 -4.61
CA ALA A 20 -53.41 -4.19 -6.05
C ALA A 20 -53.86 -3.01 -6.95
N THR A 21 -52.87 -2.42 -7.61
CA THR A 21 -52.89 -2.30 -9.08
C THR A 21 -51.48 -2.15 -9.62
N ALA A 22 -51.21 -2.91 -10.68
CA ALA A 22 -49.93 -3.13 -11.32
C ALA A 22 -49.62 -2.11 -12.43
N ALA A 23 -48.34 -1.84 -12.69
CA ALA A 23 -47.70 -1.77 -14.02
C ALA A 23 -46.24 -1.27 -13.84
N THR A 24 -45.20 -2.11 -13.88
CA THR A 24 -44.51 -2.70 -15.05
C THR A 24 -43.57 -1.73 -15.80
N SER A 25 -42.28 -1.78 -15.44
CA SER A 25 -41.12 -1.63 -16.35
C SER A 25 -39.85 -1.98 -15.55
N ALA A 26 -39.49 -3.27 -15.46
CA ALA A 26 -38.61 -4.01 -16.35
C ALA A 26 -37.11 -3.88 -15.99
N ILE A 27 -36.65 -4.78 -15.12
CA ILE A 27 -35.26 -5.22 -15.02
C ILE A 27 -35.28 -6.68 -15.48
N SER A 28 -34.65 -6.97 -16.61
CA SER A 28 -34.43 -8.32 -17.15
C SER A 28 -32.97 -8.39 -17.62
N THR A 29 -32.07 -8.99 -16.84
CA THR A 29 -31.61 -10.40 -16.89
C THR A 29 -30.68 -10.73 -18.04
N ALA A 30 -29.45 -11.15 -17.72
CA ALA A 30 -28.84 -12.37 -18.26
C ALA A 30 -27.60 -12.78 -17.44
N THR A 31 -27.77 -13.75 -16.55
CA THR A 31 -26.71 -14.70 -16.18
C THR A 31 -27.28 -16.06 -16.53
N SER A 32 -26.63 -16.75 -17.47
CA SER A 32 -26.92 -18.15 -17.79
C SER A 32 -25.60 -18.90 -17.84
N ILE A 33 -25.36 -19.65 -16.78
CA ILE A 33 -24.34 -20.68 -16.67
C ILE A 33 -24.94 -21.90 -17.37
N ALA A 34 -24.41 -22.26 -18.54
CA ALA A 34 -24.79 -23.47 -19.27
C ALA A 34 -23.69 -24.52 -19.11
N THR A 35 -24.09 -25.65 -18.56
CA THR A 35 -23.30 -26.83 -18.28
C THR A 35 -23.49 -27.85 -19.42
N GLY A 36 -22.41 -28.27 -20.06
CA GLY A 36 -22.26 -29.60 -20.68
C GLY A 36 -22.55 -29.77 -22.18
N GLY A 37 -21.52 -30.19 -22.93
CA GLY A 37 -21.67 -31.23 -23.97
C GLY A 37 -21.26 -30.90 -25.41
N SER A 38 -20.12 -31.48 -25.82
CA SER A 38 -19.81 -31.98 -27.17
C SER A 38 -19.32 -31.02 -28.27
N GLY A 39 -18.02 -31.15 -28.56
CA GLY A 39 -17.49 -31.30 -29.93
C GLY A 39 -17.75 -30.20 -30.96
N ALA A 40 -16.79 -29.28 -31.10
CA ALA A 40 -16.45 -28.69 -32.41
C ALA A 40 -15.04 -28.12 -32.34
N VAL A 41 -14.14 -28.68 -33.15
CA VAL A 41 -12.82 -28.12 -33.46
C VAL A 41 -13.02 -26.97 -34.46
N PRO A 42 -12.51 -25.76 -34.21
CA PRO A 42 -12.25 -24.79 -35.24
C PRO A 42 -10.75 -24.73 -35.54
N THR A 43 -10.42 -25.15 -36.75
CA THR A 43 -9.15 -25.04 -37.44
C THR A 43 -8.65 -23.59 -37.57
N GLY A 44 -7.39 -23.38 -37.19
CA GLY A 44 -6.41 -22.53 -37.87
C GLY A 44 -6.58 -21.00 -37.79
N ASP A 45 -5.76 -20.36 -36.94
CA ASP A 45 -4.77 -19.38 -37.44
C ASP A 45 -3.66 -19.22 -36.39
N GLU A 46 -2.46 -19.70 -36.70
CA GLU A 46 -1.26 -19.57 -35.86
C GLU A 46 -0.50 -18.31 -36.27
N THR A 47 -0.52 -17.29 -35.42
CA THR A 47 0.55 -16.28 -35.40
C THR A 47 1.12 -16.16 -33.99
N ALA A 48 2.42 -16.42 -33.92
CA ALA A 48 3.24 -16.62 -32.74
C ALA A 48 3.34 -15.38 -31.83
N LEU A 49 3.08 -15.58 -30.54
CA LEU A 49 3.78 -14.86 -29.47
C LEU A 49 4.37 -15.89 -28.51
N GLY A 50 5.71 -15.94 -28.51
CA GLY A 50 6.50 -16.89 -27.73
C GLY A 50 6.22 -16.81 -26.25
N SER A 51 5.55 -17.81 -25.72
CA SER A 51 5.71 -18.19 -24.31
C SER A 51 7.03 -18.95 -24.22
N GLN A 52 8.10 -18.27 -23.81
CA GLN A 52 9.24 -18.97 -23.21
C GLN A 52 8.72 -19.62 -21.93
N LYS A 53 8.16 -20.83 -22.06
CA LYS A 53 8.09 -21.74 -20.95
C LYS A 53 9.55 -21.99 -20.59
N ASP A 54 9.98 -21.53 -19.43
CA ASP A 54 11.12 -22.10 -18.73
C ASP A 54 10.78 -23.57 -18.46
N GLU A 55 10.88 -24.39 -19.51
CA GLU A 55 10.83 -25.84 -19.41
C GLU A 55 12.11 -26.23 -18.69
N LYS A 56 12.04 -26.22 -17.36
CA LYS A 56 12.95 -27.01 -16.55
C LYS A 56 12.96 -28.39 -17.20
N PRO A 57 14.12 -28.87 -17.69
CA PRO A 57 14.17 -30.13 -18.41
C PRO A 57 13.57 -31.20 -17.50
N LEU A 58 12.63 -31.97 -18.05
CA LEU A 58 12.03 -33.11 -17.35
C LEU A 58 13.18 -33.96 -16.80
N LEU A 59 13.26 -34.03 -15.48
CA LEU A 59 14.35 -34.67 -14.77
C LEU A 59 14.29 -36.16 -15.09
N ASN A 60 15.21 -36.68 -15.92
CA ASN A 60 15.28 -38.12 -16.13
C ASN A 60 15.69 -38.76 -14.79
N PRO A 61 14.95 -39.77 -14.29
CA PRO A 61 15.21 -40.40 -12.98
C PRO A 61 16.56 -41.15 -12.90
N HIS A 62 17.36 -41.11 -13.97
CA HIS A 62 18.66 -41.74 -14.09
C HIS A 62 19.82 -40.75 -14.23
N ASP A 63 19.55 -39.44 -14.30
CA ASP A 63 20.61 -38.44 -14.38
C ASP A 63 21.28 -38.27 -13.00
N GLU A 64 22.54 -38.68 -12.88
CA GLU A 64 23.32 -38.63 -11.65
C GLU A 64 23.51 -37.20 -11.12
N GLN A 65 23.71 -36.24 -12.03
CA GLN A 65 23.79 -34.81 -11.70
C GLN A 65 22.49 -34.25 -11.12
N ALA A 66 21.33 -34.79 -11.52
CA ALA A 66 20.05 -34.40 -10.96
C ALA A 66 19.86 -34.93 -9.54
N LYS A 67 20.35 -36.15 -9.28
CA LYS A 67 20.35 -36.76 -7.94
C LYS A 67 21.24 -35.99 -6.97
N GLU A 68 22.45 -35.63 -7.40
CA GLU A 68 23.39 -34.84 -6.59
C GLU A 68 22.82 -33.46 -6.22
N LYS A 69 22.19 -32.78 -7.19
CA LYS A 69 21.49 -31.50 -6.94
C LYS A 69 20.32 -31.67 -5.95
N LEU A 70 19.51 -32.72 -6.11
CA LEU A 70 18.39 -32.99 -5.22
C LEU A 70 18.87 -33.30 -3.80
N GLU A 71 19.94 -34.08 -3.65
CA GLU A 71 20.54 -34.41 -2.35
C GLU A 71 21.02 -33.15 -1.63
N LYS A 72 21.69 -32.25 -2.35
CA LYS A 72 22.08 -30.93 -1.80
C LYS A 72 20.86 -30.12 -1.32
N LEU A 73 19.80 -30.05 -2.13
CA LEU A 73 18.57 -29.31 -1.80
C LEU A 73 17.80 -29.94 -0.62
N LEU A 74 17.86 -31.26 -0.46
CA LEU A 74 17.26 -31.97 0.66
C LEU A 74 18.05 -31.72 1.96
N GLY A 75 19.37 -31.58 1.90
CA GLY A 75 20.21 -31.23 3.04
C GLY A 75 19.97 -29.81 3.57
N GLU A 76 19.60 -28.87 2.69
CA GLU A 76 19.26 -27.48 3.03
C GLU A 76 17.76 -27.28 3.33
N ARG A 77 16.98 -28.36 3.47
CA ARG A 77 15.52 -28.28 3.64
C ARG A 77 15.16 -27.73 5.03
N PRO A 78 14.35 -26.66 5.11
CA PRO A 78 13.85 -26.15 6.39
C PRO A 78 12.93 -27.13 7.12
N GLU A 79 12.95 -27.08 8.45
CA GLU A 79 12.04 -27.83 9.31
C GLU A 79 10.58 -27.41 9.11
N ARG A 80 9.65 -28.35 9.37
CA ARG A 80 8.21 -28.06 9.22
C ARG A 80 7.77 -26.89 10.09
N GLN A 81 8.31 -26.77 11.30
CA GLN A 81 7.99 -25.69 12.24
C GLN A 81 8.41 -24.33 11.69
N GLU A 82 9.59 -24.21 11.08
CA GLU A 82 10.02 -22.95 10.46
C GLU A 82 9.12 -22.53 9.30
N LEU A 83 8.64 -23.49 8.49
CA LEU A 83 7.70 -23.20 7.41
C LEU A 83 6.37 -22.69 7.96
N VAL A 84 5.93 -23.19 9.12
CA VAL A 84 4.74 -22.69 9.82
C VAL A 84 4.95 -21.28 10.35
N GLU A 85 6.08 -21.01 11.00
CA GLU A 85 6.43 -19.69 11.54
C GLU A 85 6.56 -18.63 10.43
N LYS A 86 7.15 -19.02 9.29
CA LYS A 86 7.24 -18.19 8.08
C LYS A 86 5.89 -18.08 7.34
N ASN A 87 4.81 -18.63 7.87
CA ASN A 87 3.46 -18.65 7.27
C ASN A 87 3.40 -19.30 5.87
N ILE A 88 4.36 -20.17 5.55
CA ILE A 88 4.39 -20.93 4.30
C ILE A 88 3.47 -22.16 4.41
N LEU A 89 3.49 -22.83 5.56
CA LEU A 89 2.62 -23.98 5.84
C LEU A 89 1.63 -23.65 6.97
N LYS A 90 0.38 -24.11 6.85
CA LYS A 90 -0.61 -23.96 7.93
C LYS A 90 -0.32 -24.95 9.06
N ASN A 91 -0.50 -24.52 10.31
CA ASN A 91 -0.36 -25.36 11.50
C ASN A 91 -1.57 -26.27 11.78
N SER A 92 -2.52 -26.37 10.85
CA SER A 92 -3.71 -27.20 11.04
C SER A 92 -3.41 -28.71 10.92
N ASN A 93 -4.08 -29.50 11.75
CA ASN A 93 -4.10 -30.97 11.70
C ASN A 93 -5.11 -31.52 10.67
N VAL A 94 -5.77 -30.65 9.90
CA VAL A 94 -6.79 -31.01 8.93
C VAL A 94 -6.16 -31.37 7.58
N ALA A 95 -6.78 -32.32 6.87
CA ALA A 95 -6.36 -32.74 5.53
C ALA A 95 -6.19 -31.53 4.58
N PRO A 96 -5.20 -31.53 3.67
CA PRO A 96 -4.92 -30.40 2.78
C PRO A 96 -6.12 -29.87 1.99
N SER A 97 -7.04 -30.76 1.59
CA SER A 97 -8.25 -30.40 0.86
C SER A 97 -9.25 -29.56 1.66
N LEU A 98 -9.26 -29.68 3.00
CA LEU A 98 -10.21 -29.00 3.88
C LEU A 98 -9.62 -27.74 4.54
N GLN A 99 -8.32 -27.51 4.41
CA GLN A 99 -7.64 -26.35 5.01
C GLN A 99 -8.17 -25.00 4.51
N ALA A 100 -8.70 -24.96 3.29
CA ALA A 100 -9.35 -23.76 2.76
C ALA A 100 -10.66 -23.48 3.50
N LYS A 101 -11.50 -24.51 3.70
CA LYS A 101 -12.78 -24.40 4.39
C LYS A 101 -12.64 -24.10 5.88
N GLN A 102 -11.64 -24.68 6.52
CA GLN A 102 -11.31 -24.33 7.90
C GLN A 102 -10.93 -22.85 8.03
N ALA A 103 -10.04 -22.34 7.16
CA ALA A 103 -9.63 -20.94 7.22
C ALA A 103 -10.77 -19.97 6.92
N GLU A 104 -11.69 -20.35 6.02
CA GLU A 104 -12.92 -19.60 5.74
C GLU A 104 -13.84 -19.51 6.98
N LEU A 105 -14.01 -20.62 7.70
CA LEU A 105 -14.78 -20.66 8.95
C LEU A 105 -14.13 -19.82 10.05
N GLU A 106 -12.83 -20.00 10.27
CA GLU A 106 -12.07 -19.22 11.26
C GLU A 106 -12.16 -17.73 10.98
N ARG A 107 -12.07 -17.33 9.70
CA ARG A 107 -12.25 -15.93 9.29
C ARG A 107 -13.65 -15.43 9.60
N SER A 108 -14.70 -16.18 9.24
CA SER A 108 -16.09 -15.79 9.53
C SER A 108 -16.33 -15.62 11.03
N GLN A 109 -15.82 -16.55 11.86
CA GLN A 109 -15.93 -16.44 13.30
C GLN A 109 -15.22 -15.20 13.85
N LEU A 110 -14.03 -14.88 13.34
CA LEU A 110 -13.31 -13.67 13.71
C LEU A 110 -14.05 -12.40 13.27
N GLU A 111 -14.66 -12.41 12.09
CA GLU A 111 -15.50 -11.31 11.58
C GLU A 111 -16.70 -11.07 12.52
N ASP A 112 -17.44 -12.11 12.88
CA ASP A 112 -18.57 -12.01 13.80
C ASP A 112 -18.14 -11.54 15.20
N MET A 113 -17.01 -12.05 15.71
CA MET A 113 -16.46 -11.61 17.00
C MET A 113 -16.03 -10.15 16.96
N LEU A 114 -15.43 -9.71 15.85
CA LEU A 114 -14.97 -8.33 15.70
C LEU A 114 -16.17 -7.38 15.59
N GLU A 115 -17.18 -7.73 14.79
CA GLU A 115 -18.41 -6.95 14.65
C GLU A 115 -19.07 -6.71 16.02
N ASN A 116 -19.24 -7.77 16.82
CA ASN A 116 -19.77 -7.65 18.18
C ASN A 116 -18.91 -6.74 19.08
N LYS A 117 -17.58 -6.84 18.99
CA LYS A 117 -16.66 -5.97 19.76
C LYS A 117 -16.68 -4.52 19.30
N LEU A 118 -16.93 -4.28 18.02
CA LEU A 118 -17.03 -2.93 17.45
C LEU A 118 -18.35 -2.27 17.83
N GLN A 119 -19.45 -3.02 17.89
CA GLN A 119 -20.74 -2.53 18.37
C GLN A 119 -20.68 -2.16 19.87
N ALA A 120 -19.98 -2.97 20.66
CA ALA A 120 -19.74 -2.72 22.08
C ALA A 120 -18.50 -1.83 22.35
N ARG A 121 -18.04 -1.06 21.35
CA ARG A 121 -16.83 -0.24 21.50
C ARG A 121 -17.11 0.95 22.43
N PRO A 122 -16.43 1.04 23.59
CA PRO A 122 -16.61 2.18 24.51
C PRO A 122 -16.11 3.48 23.88
N SER A 123 -16.76 4.58 24.24
CA SER A 123 -16.34 5.91 23.80
C SER A 123 -14.99 6.28 24.45
N PRO A 124 -14.18 7.15 23.80
CA PRO A 124 -12.94 7.61 24.40
C PRO A 124 -13.18 8.33 25.75
N GLU A 125 -14.33 8.99 25.93
CA GLU A 125 -14.71 9.62 27.20
C GLU A 125 -14.96 8.60 28.32
N GLU A 126 -15.64 7.49 28.01
CA GLU A 126 -15.82 6.38 28.95
C GLU A 126 -14.49 5.78 29.36
N LEU A 127 -13.57 5.60 28.41
CA LEU A 127 -12.22 5.09 28.70
C LEU A 127 -11.39 6.07 29.56
N VAL A 128 -11.60 7.39 29.43
CA VAL A 128 -11.00 8.39 30.34
C VAL A 128 -11.61 8.30 31.73
N LYS A 129 -12.93 8.12 31.82
CA LYS A 129 -13.65 7.97 33.10
C LYS A 129 -13.20 6.72 33.87
N GLU A 130 -12.97 5.61 33.17
CA GLU A 130 -12.44 4.37 33.73
C GLU A 130 -10.91 4.42 33.96
N GLY A 131 -10.25 5.55 33.66
CA GLY A 131 -8.82 5.75 33.88
C GLY A 131 -7.89 4.95 32.96
N ILE A 132 -8.44 4.34 31.90
CA ILE A 132 -7.68 3.59 30.89
C ILE A 132 -6.97 4.57 29.94
N LEU A 133 -7.64 5.66 29.59
CA LEU A 133 -7.06 6.74 28.79
C LEU A 133 -6.79 7.96 29.66
N GLN A 134 -5.61 8.57 29.50
CA GLN A 134 -5.33 9.87 30.10
C GLN A 134 -5.94 10.98 29.22
N SER A 135 -6.66 11.92 29.83
CA SER A 135 -7.33 13.03 29.14
C SER A 135 -6.39 13.88 28.27
N THR A 136 -5.10 13.91 28.58
CA THR A 136 -4.07 14.66 27.84
C THR A 136 -3.39 13.88 26.71
N SER A 137 -3.54 12.56 26.67
CA SER A 137 -2.65 11.68 25.88
C SER A 137 -3.21 11.30 24.51
N ILE A 138 -4.42 11.74 24.20
CA ILE A 138 -5.03 11.52 22.89
C ILE A 138 -4.99 12.85 22.16
N GLY A 139 -4.60 12.84 20.89
CA GLY A 139 -4.83 13.95 19.95
C GLY A 139 -6.31 14.35 19.77
N LEU A 140 -7.21 13.88 20.64
CA LEU A 140 -8.41 14.57 21.08
C LEU A 140 -8.00 15.80 21.90
N LEU A 141 -7.26 16.70 21.28
CA LEU A 141 -7.29 18.08 21.73
C LEU A 141 -8.74 18.49 21.54
N ASN A 142 -9.47 18.64 22.64
CA ASN A 142 -10.69 19.41 22.56
C ASN A 142 -10.20 20.78 22.04
N PRO A 143 -10.69 21.31 20.91
CA PRO A 143 -10.20 22.58 20.38
C PRO A 143 -10.39 23.78 21.33
N GLN A 144 -10.98 23.52 22.51
CA GLN A 144 -11.18 24.42 23.64
C GLN A 144 -10.06 24.37 24.70
N ASP A 145 -9.12 23.41 24.63
CA ASP A 145 -8.00 23.32 25.57
C ASP A 145 -6.95 24.39 25.22
N GLU A 146 -7.16 25.62 25.71
CA GLU A 146 -6.31 26.78 25.44
C GLU A 146 -4.82 26.51 25.77
N GLN A 147 -4.53 25.67 26.78
CA GLN A 147 -3.16 25.28 27.09
C GLN A 147 -2.48 24.46 25.98
N ALA A 148 -3.23 23.61 25.29
CA ALA A 148 -2.68 22.83 24.18
C ALA A 148 -2.48 23.72 22.94
N LYS A 149 -3.41 24.64 22.71
CA LYS A 149 -3.33 25.64 21.65
C LYS A 149 -2.15 26.59 21.83
N GLU A 150 -1.93 27.08 23.05
CA GLU A 150 -0.78 27.92 23.38
C GLU A 150 0.56 27.16 23.21
N LYS A 151 0.62 25.90 23.66
CA LYS A 151 1.79 25.03 23.42
C LYS A 151 2.04 24.82 21.93
N LEU A 152 0.99 24.52 21.16
CA LEU A 152 1.12 24.34 19.71
C LEU A 152 1.57 25.64 19.03
N GLN A 153 1.01 26.78 19.41
CA GLN A 153 1.39 28.08 18.87
C GLN A 153 2.87 28.37 19.15
N LYS A 154 3.34 28.08 20.36
CA LYS A 154 4.76 28.19 20.72
C LYS A 154 5.65 27.27 19.86
N LEU A 155 5.28 25.99 19.73
CA LEU A 155 6.02 25.02 18.91
C LEU A 155 6.04 25.38 17.42
N LEU A 156 4.94 25.94 16.89
CA LEU A 156 4.87 26.42 15.52
C LEU A 156 5.67 27.71 15.32
N GLY A 157 5.74 28.58 16.33
CA GLY A 157 6.56 29.79 16.31
C GLY A 157 8.07 29.50 16.40
N GLU A 158 8.45 28.42 17.08
CA GLU A 158 9.85 27.95 17.17
C GLU A 158 10.28 27.12 15.93
N ARG A 159 9.41 26.97 14.93
CA ARG A 159 9.70 26.18 13.72
C ARG A 159 10.75 26.90 12.85
N PRO A 160 11.89 26.26 12.52
CA PRO A 160 12.89 26.84 11.63
C PRO A 160 12.33 27.13 10.23
N GLU A 161 12.79 28.21 9.62
CA GLU A 161 12.44 28.55 8.24
C GLU A 161 13.11 27.58 7.24
N ARG A 162 12.54 27.50 6.03
CA ARG A 162 13.04 26.62 4.97
C ARG A 162 14.51 26.93 4.64
N GLN A 163 14.86 28.20 4.57
CA GLN A 163 16.20 28.69 4.27
C GLN A 163 17.22 28.23 5.33
N GLU A 164 16.88 28.29 6.62
CA GLU A 164 17.76 27.78 7.66
C GLU A 164 18.02 26.27 7.54
N LEU A 165 16.98 25.49 7.19
CA LEU A 165 17.13 24.06 6.99
C LEU A 165 18.02 23.75 5.78
N VAL A 166 17.96 24.58 4.75
CA VAL A 166 18.86 24.53 3.60
C VAL A 166 20.30 24.84 3.99
N GLU A 167 20.52 25.93 4.73
CA GLU A 167 21.86 26.36 5.15
C GLU A 167 22.52 25.32 6.06
N LYS A 168 21.72 24.70 6.95
CA LYS A 168 22.13 23.59 7.80
C LYS A 168 22.30 22.26 7.03
N ASN A 169 22.13 22.25 5.70
CA ASN A 169 22.16 21.08 4.82
C ASN A 169 21.18 19.95 5.23
N ILE A 170 20.11 20.30 5.95
CA ILE A 170 19.03 19.38 6.33
C ILE A 170 18.06 19.21 5.15
N LEU A 171 17.78 20.29 4.42
CA LEU A 171 16.91 20.29 3.25
C LEU A 171 17.69 20.68 1.98
N LYS A 172 17.37 20.05 0.85
CA LYS A 172 17.96 20.43 -0.44
C LYS A 172 17.27 21.68 -1.01
N ASN A 173 18.03 22.52 -1.71
CA ASN A 173 17.54 23.68 -2.46
C ASN A 173 16.72 23.35 -3.73
N SER A 174 15.98 22.25 -3.73
CA SER A 174 15.16 21.83 -4.86
C SER A 174 13.69 22.23 -4.67
N ASN A 175 13.06 22.71 -5.74
CA ASN A 175 11.61 22.94 -5.80
C ASN A 175 10.83 21.68 -6.25
N VAL A 176 11.51 20.55 -6.41
CA VAL A 176 10.92 19.30 -6.91
C VAL A 176 10.44 18.46 -5.72
N ALA A 177 9.38 17.67 -5.96
CA ALA A 177 8.80 16.75 -4.99
C ALA A 177 9.86 15.83 -4.33
N PRO A 178 9.73 15.47 -3.04
CA PRO A 178 10.72 14.68 -2.29
C PRO A 178 11.15 13.37 -2.99
N SER A 179 10.23 12.69 -3.68
CA SER A 179 10.49 11.44 -4.39
C SER A 179 11.45 11.59 -5.57
N LEU A 180 11.52 12.77 -6.19
CA LEU A 180 12.33 13.02 -7.40
C LEU A 180 13.67 13.69 -7.10
N GLN A 181 13.88 14.19 -5.88
CA GLN A 181 15.10 14.92 -5.51
C GLN A 181 16.37 14.09 -5.69
N ALA A 182 16.28 12.77 -5.45
CA ALA A 182 17.40 11.87 -5.67
C ALA A 182 17.79 11.79 -7.16
N LYS A 183 16.79 11.65 -8.03
CA LYS A 183 16.97 11.55 -9.49
C LYS A 183 17.43 12.86 -10.11
N GLN A 184 16.93 13.99 -9.61
CA GLN A 184 17.42 15.31 -10.01
C GLN A 184 18.92 15.45 -9.68
N ALA A 185 19.34 15.12 -8.46
CA ALA A 185 20.74 15.26 -8.05
C ALA A 185 21.68 14.32 -8.85
N GLU A 186 21.20 13.10 -9.15
CA GLU A 186 21.92 12.15 -10.01
C GLU A 186 22.13 12.71 -11.43
N LEU A 187 21.08 13.28 -12.03
CA LEU A 187 21.16 13.92 -13.34
C LEU A 187 22.07 15.15 -13.34
N GLU A 188 21.92 16.04 -12.36
CA GLU A 188 22.75 17.24 -12.22
C GLU A 188 24.23 16.89 -12.12
N ARG A 189 24.56 15.85 -11.35
CA ARG A 189 25.92 15.33 -11.23
C ARG A 189 26.45 14.82 -12.57
N SER A 190 25.70 13.96 -13.26
CA SER A 190 26.12 13.45 -14.58
C SER A 190 26.32 14.57 -15.60
N GLN A 191 25.42 15.56 -15.64
CA GLN A 191 25.58 16.71 -16.52
C GLN A 191 26.82 17.55 -16.19
N LEU A 192 27.17 17.68 -14.91
CA LEU A 192 28.38 18.37 -14.49
C LEU A 192 29.63 17.58 -14.89
N GLU A 193 29.62 16.27 -14.72
CA GLU A 193 30.69 15.38 -15.16
C GLU A 193 30.92 15.50 -16.67
N ASP A 194 29.86 15.42 -17.48
CA ASP A 194 29.95 15.60 -18.93
C ASP A 194 30.47 16.99 -19.32
N LYS A 195 30.01 18.04 -18.63
CA LYS A 195 30.48 19.42 -18.87
C LYS A 195 31.96 19.58 -18.52
N LEU A 196 32.43 18.93 -17.46
CA LEU A 196 33.83 18.98 -17.06
C LEU A 196 34.70 18.18 -18.03
N GLU A 197 34.27 17.00 -18.42
CA GLU A 197 34.96 16.15 -19.39
C GLU A 197 35.20 16.90 -20.71
N ASN A 198 34.16 17.52 -21.27
CA ASN A 198 34.29 18.33 -22.49
C ASN A 198 35.29 19.50 -22.34
N LYS A 199 35.32 20.14 -21.16
CA LYS A 199 36.28 21.22 -20.87
C LYS A 199 37.71 20.72 -20.70
N LEU A 200 37.88 19.51 -20.18
CA LEU A 200 39.20 18.87 -20.02
C LEU A 200 39.75 18.38 -21.37
N GLN A 201 38.88 17.93 -22.28
CA GLN A 201 39.28 17.57 -23.64
C GLN A 201 39.77 18.79 -24.45
N ALA A 202 39.10 19.93 -24.26
CA ALA A 202 39.51 21.21 -24.83
C ALA A 202 40.62 21.92 -24.03
N ARG A 203 41.34 21.22 -23.15
CA ARG A 203 42.40 21.81 -22.34
C ARG A 203 43.60 22.16 -23.23
N PRO A 204 44.00 23.44 -23.33
CA PRO A 204 45.14 23.84 -24.14
C PRO A 204 46.43 23.24 -23.60
N SER A 205 47.31 22.87 -24.51
CA SER A 205 48.63 22.35 -24.16
C SER A 205 49.49 23.46 -23.49
N PRO A 206 50.46 23.10 -22.63
CA PRO A 206 51.32 24.09 -21.99
C PRO A 206 52.11 24.94 -23.01
N GLU A 207 52.42 24.39 -24.19
CA GLU A 207 53.07 25.11 -25.28
C GLU A 207 52.16 26.18 -25.89
N GLU A 208 50.86 25.90 -26.04
CA GLU A 208 49.86 26.89 -26.47
C GLU A 208 49.74 28.04 -25.46
N LEU A 209 49.80 27.74 -24.17
CA LEU A 209 49.79 28.77 -23.11
C LEU A 209 51.05 29.65 -23.13
N VAL A 210 52.21 29.11 -23.50
CA VAL A 210 53.44 29.90 -23.70
C VAL A 210 53.31 30.81 -24.92
N LYS A 211 52.70 30.31 -26.01
CA LYS A 211 52.46 31.10 -27.23
C LYS A 211 51.50 32.26 -27.00
N GLU A 212 50.46 32.05 -26.19
CA GLU A 212 49.52 33.10 -25.76
C GLU A 212 50.11 34.03 -24.69
N GLY A 213 51.36 33.82 -24.25
CA GLY A 213 52.07 34.66 -23.28
C GLY A 213 51.58 34.52 -21.84
N ILE A 214 50.80 33.48 -21.54
CA ILE A 214 50.23 33.20 -20.22
C ILE A 214 51.23 32.41 -19.35
N LEU A 215 52.04 31.53 -19.96
CA LEU A 215 53.06 30.72 -19.28
C LEU A 215 54.46 31.10 -19.76
N GLN A 216 55.44 31.18 -18.86
CA GLN A 216 56.84 31.39 -19.26
C GLN A 216 57.52 30.07 -19.65
N LYS A 217 58.48 30.12 -20.58
CA LYS A 217 59.14 28.92 -21.13
C LYS A 217 59.91 28.12 -20.06
N ASP A 218 60.37 28.79 -19.01
CA ASP A 218 61.13 28.19 -17.91
C ASP A 218 60.23 27.54 -16.83
N GLU A 219 58.90 27.76 -16.92
CA GLU A 219 57.91 27.29 -15.95
C GLU A 219 57.05 26.14 -16.47
N ILE A 220 57.37 25.58 -17.64
CA ILE A 220 56.67 24.40 -18.16
C ILE A 220 56.95 23.24 -17.20
N PRO A 221 55.93 22.66 -16.53
CA PRO A 221 56.15 21.53 -15.64
C PRO A 221 56.67 20.36 -16.46
N ASN A 222 57.87 19.86 -16.12
CA ASN A 222 58.43 18.65 -16.71
C ASN A 222 57.44 17.50 -16.49
N ALA A 223 57.00 16.89 -17.59
CA ALA A 223 56.25 15.63 -17.56
C ALA A 223 57.13 14.48 -17.06
#